data_AF-A0AAJ0TDI5-F1
#
_entry.id   AF-A0AAJ0TDI5-F1
#
_cell.length_a   1.000
_cell.length_b   1.000
_cell.length_c   1.000
_cell.angle_alpha   90.00
_cell.angle_beta   90.00
_cell.angle_gamma   90.00
#
_symmetry.space_group_name_H-M   'P 1'
#
loop_
_entity.id
_entity.type
_entity.pdbx_description
1 polymer ?
#
loop_
_entity_poly.entity_id
_entity_poly.type
_entity_poly.pdbx_seq_one_letter_code
_entity_poly.pdbx_strand_id
1 'polypeptide(L)'
;MKKEEGFMTNLVKFYMLMLLHEGPMHGYDIIDELGNRLGKKPSAGQIYPLLKRFQNMGYVSQEIRHVGKKKRKVYKITRKGRNFASGLLNKFSDILDVAVRQKITKCSHCGCEIYRGEYRQKIRGRILNFCCASCAKSFR
;
A
#
# COMPACT_ATOMS: atom_id res chain seq x y z
N MET A 1 13.99 -13.41 18.43
CA MET A 1 14.16 -12.00 18.02
C MET A 1 14.77 -11.78 16.61
N LYS A 2 15.21 -12.80 15.85
CA LYS A 2 15.76 -12.63 14.47
C LYS A 2 14.73 -12.74 13.33
N LYS A 3 13.49 -13.20 13.60
CA LYS A 3 12.45 -13.42 12.58
C LYS A 3 11.76 -12.13 12.10
N GLU A 4 11.69 -11.10 12.94
CA GLU A 4 11.00 -9.84 12.63
C GLU A 4 11.79 -8.94 11.66
N GLU A 5 13.13 -9.02 11.65
CA GLU A 5 13.99 -8.25 10.74
C GLU A 5 13.71 -8.59 9.26
N GLY A 6 13.43 -9.86 8.94
CA GLY A 6 13.18 -10.30 7.56
C GLY A 6 11.85 -9.79 6.98
N PHE A 7 10.79 -9.72 7.80
CA PHE A 7 9.47 -9.28 7.37
C PHE A 7 9.40 -7.75 7.21
N MET A 8 9.94 -7.02 8.19
CA MET A 8 10.05 -5.55 8.10
C MET A 8 10.84 -5.13 6.86
N THR A 9 11.89 -5.89 6.52
CA THR A 9 12.71 -5.62 5.33
C THR A 9 11.92 -5.75 4.02
N ASN A 10 10.95 -6.66 3.92
CA ASN A 10 10.16 -6.84 2.70
C ASN A 10 9.03 -5.81 2.56
N LEU A 11 8.37 -5.43 3.64
CA LEU A 11 7.39 -4.33 3.62
C LEU A 11 8.06 -2.99 3.29
N VAL A 12 9.22 -2.69 3.88
CA VAL A 12 9.99 -1.47 3.58
C VAL A 12 10.38 -1.42 2.10
N LYS A 13 10.84 -2.54 1.51
CA LYS A 13 11.14 -2.65 0.07
C LYS A 13 9.93 -2.32 -0.79
N PHE A 14 8.78 -2.92 -0.47
CA PHE A 14 7.55 -2.71 -1.23
C PHE A 14 7.08 -1.27 -1.13
N TYR A 15 6.94 -0.73 0.08
CA TYR A 15 6.51 0.64 0.30
C TYR A 15 7.45 1.67 -0.34
N MET A 16 8.76 1.46 -0.29
CA MET A 16 9.72 2.37 -0.95
C MET A 16 9.47 2.46 -2.46
N LEU A 17 9.19 1.33 -3.13
CA LEU A 17 8.85 1.33 -4.55
C LEU A 17 7.49 2.01 -4.80
N MET A 18 6.51 1.84 -3.91
CA MET A 18 5.22 2.52 -4.00
C MET A 18 5.35 4.04 -3.86
N LEU A 19 6.14 4.52 -2.89
CA LEU A 19 6.42 5.95 -2.73
C LEU A 19 7.05 6.57 -3.97
N LEU A 20 8.06 5.89 -4.53
CA LEU A 20 8.70 6.35 -5.76
C LEU A 20 7.81 6.20 -7.00
N HIS A 21 6.77 5.36 -6.93
CA HIS A 21 5.72 5.26 -7.95
C HIS A 21 4.82 6.49 -7.94
N GLU A 22 4.45 7.00 -6.76
CA GLU A 22 3.68 8.23 -6.54
C GLU A 22 4.45 9.46 -7.05
N GLY A 23 5.77 9.52 -6.83
CA GLY A 23 6.58 10.59 -7.39
C GLY A 23 8.07 10.54 -7.03
N PRO A 24 8.91 11.36 -7.68
CA PRO A 24 10.31 11.51 -7.29
C PRO A 24 10.43 12.13 -5.89
N MET A 25 11.33 11.60 -5.05
CA MET A 25 11.50 12.05 -3.65
C MET A 25 12.96 12.15 -3.23
N HIS A 26 13.26 12.98 -2.23
CA HIS A 26 14.57 12.94 -1.58
C HIS A 26 14.69 11.75 -0.64
N GLY A 27 15.93 11.33 -0.38
CA GLY A 27 16.20 10.21 0.53
C GLY A 27 15.63 10.39 1.94
N TYR A 28 15.64 11.62 2.47
CA TYR A 28 15.06 11.93 3.76
C TYR A 28 13.52 11.89 3.73
N ASP A 29 12.90 12.45 2.70
CA ASP A 29 11.44 12.39 2.53
C ASP A 29 10.94 10.94 2.45
N ILE A 30 11.71 10.06 1.77
CA ILE A 30 11.42 8.62 1.73
C ILE A 30 11.47 8.01 3.15
N ILE A 31 12.48 8.37 3.96
CA ILE A 31 12.60 7.87 5.34
C ILE A 31 11.41 8.34 6.19
N ASP A 32 11.06 9.63 6.09
CA ASP A 32 9.98 10.23 6.85
C ASP A 32 8.63 9.60 6.49
N GLU A 33 8.35 9.47 5.20
CA GLU A 33 7.09 8.92 4.71
C GLU A 33 6.97 7.42 4.99
N LEU A 34 8.07 6.66 4.92
CA LEU A 34 8.08 5.28 5.39
C LEU A 34 7.78 5.18 6.89
N GLY A 35 8.29 6.11 7.70
CA GLY A 35 7.96 6.19 9.11
C GLY A 35 6.48 6.45 9.38
N ASN A 36 5.89 7.41 8.65
CA ASN A 36 4.47 7.74 8.74
C ASN A 36 3.58 6.54 8.40
N ARG A 37 3.91 5.78 7.33
CA ARG A 37 3.09 4.66 6.86
C ARG A 37 3.28 3.38 7.66
N LEU A 38 4.50 3.10 8.16
CA LEU A 38 4.82 1.87 8.87
C LEU A 38 4.71 2.00 10.40
N GLY A 39 4.51 3.21 10.93
CA GLY A 39 4.49 3.50 12.36
C GLY A 39 5.87 3.41 13.04
N LYS A 40 6.92 3.06 12.29
CA LYS A 40 8.31 3.01 12.77
C LYS A 40 9.25 3.56 11.71
N LYS A 41 9.95 4.65 12.06
CA LYS A 41 10.89 5.31 11.15
C LYS A 41 12.12 4.43 10.90
N PRO A 42 12.38 4.03 9.65
CA PRO A 42 13.58 3.26 9.32
C PRO A 42 14.82 4.17 9.40
N SER A 43 15.97 3.59 9.72
CA SER A 43 17.22 4.35 9.77
C SER A 43 17.77 4.61 8.36
N ALA A 44 18.61 5.65 8.23
CA ALA A 44 19.36 5.92 7.01
C ALA A 44 20.19 4.69 6.57
N GLY A 45 20.76 3.96 7.52
CA GLY A 45 21.52 2.73 7.27
C GLY A 45 20.69 1.58 6.72
N GLN A 46 19.36 1.61 6.87
CA GLN A 46 18.45 0.63 6.25
C GLN A 46 18.00 1.09 4.85
N ILE A 47 17.78 2.39 4.66
CA ILE A 47 17.18 2.94 3.44
C ILE A 47 18.19 3.12 2.31
N TYR A 48 19.36 3.69 2.57
CA TYR A 48 20.31 4.00 1.50
C TYR A 48 20.91 2.76 0.82
N PRO A 49 21.27 1.67 1.54
CA PRO A 49 21.70 0.43 0.89
C PRO A 49 20.60 -0.18 0.01
N LEU A 50 19.34 -0.06 0.44
CA LEU A 50 18.21 -0.55 -0.33
C LEU A 50 17.99 0.27 -1.61
N LEU A 51 18.03 1.61 -1.52
CA LEU A 51 17.99 2.48 -2.70
C LEU A 51 19.11 2.14 -3.68
N LYS A 52 20.33 1.92 -3.17
CA LYS A 52 21.46 1.51 -4.00
C LYS A 52 21.21 0.16 -4.69
N ARG A 53 20.61 -0.81 -3.98
CA ARG A 53 20.23 -2.10 -4.57
C ARG A 53 19.19 -1.93 -5.68
N PHE A 54 18.17 -1.11 -5.48
CA PHE A 54 17.18 -0.82 -6.52
C PHE A 54 17.76 -0.07 -7.71
N GLN A 55 18.74 0.79 -7.50
CA GLN A 55 19.50 1.42 -8.60
C GLN A 55 20.29 0.38 -9.39
N ASN A 56 21.02 -0.52 -8.71
CA ASN A 56 21.78 -1.57 -9.37
C ASN A 56 20.88 -2.54 -10.17
N MET A 57 19.64 -2.76 -9.72
CA MET A 57 18.64 -3.55 -10.43
C MET A 57 17.96 -2.79 -11.59
N GLY A 58 18.19 -1.48 -11.69
CA GLY A 58 17.58 -0.59 -12.67
C GLY A 58 16.12 -0.24 -12.38
N TYR A 59 15.63 -0.43 -11.15
CA TYR A 59 14.27 -0.07 -10.74
C TYR A 59 14.15 1.39 -10.34
N VAL A 60 15.24 1.97 -9.83
CA VAL A 60 15.30 3.36 -9.38
C VAL A 60 16.47 4.06 -10.07
N SER A 61 16.26 5.31 -10.45
CA SER A 61 17.29 6.23 -10.94
C SER A 61 17.50 7.32 -9.88
N GLN A 62 18.65 7.99 -9.96
CA GLN A 62 18.96 9.09 -9.06
C GLN A 62 19.50 10.26 -9.86
N GLU A 63 18.97 11.44 -9.58
CA GLU A 63 19.45 12.70 -10.11
C GLU A 63 19.96 13.57 -8.95
N ILE A 64 20.96 14.41 -9.22
CA ILE A 64 21.39 15.43 -8.27
C ILE A 64 20.68 16.72 -8.66
N ARG A 65 19.85 17.25 -7.76
CA ARG A 65 19.21 18.56 -7.92
C ARG A 65 19.85 19.57 -6.98
N HIS A 66 20.00 20.80 -7.47
CA HIS A 66 20.46 21.92 -6.66
C HIS A 66 19.26 22.58 -6.01
N VAL A 67 19.24 22.61 -4.68
CA VAL A 67 18.27 23.40 -3.91
C VAL A 67 19.06 24.50 -3.22
N GLY A 68 19.09 25.67 -3.85
CA GLY A 68 20.03 26.73 -3.51
C GLY A 68 21.48 26.25 -3.68
N LYS A 69 22.31 26.43 -2.65
CA LYS A 69 23.72 26.00 -2.64
C LYS A 69 23.93 24.51 -2.32
N LYS A 70 22.89 23.78 -1.90
CA LYS A 70 23.01 22.38 -1.47
C LYS A 70 22.63 21.41 -2.60
N LYS A 71 23.52 20.45 -2.87
CA LYS A 71 23.24 19.30 -3.75
C LYS A 71 22.38 18.29 -2.98
N ARG A 72 21.22 17.94 -3.52
CA ARG A 72 20.34 16.91 -2.97
C ARG A 72 20.12 15.79 -3.98
N LYS A 73 20.16 14.55 -3.50
CA LYS A 73 19.81 13.38 -4.31
C LYS A 73 18.30 13.26 -4.38
N VAL A 74 17.76 13.16 -5.59
CA VAL A 74 16.35 12.85 -5.87
C VAL A 74 16.31 11.47 -6.50
N TYR A 75 15.49 10.60 -5.94
CA TYR A 75 15.28 9.25 -6.45
C TYR A 75 13.99 9.22 -7.26
N LYS A 76 14.00 8.50 -8.38
CA LYS A 76 12.87 8.39 -9.30
C LYS A 76 12.73 6.95 -9.78
N ILE A 77 11.52 6.41 -9.73
CA ILE A 77 11.26 5.09 -10.29
C ILE A 77 11.46 5.09 -11.81
N THR A 78 12.10 4.05 -12.33
CA THR A 78 12.26 3.86 -13.79
C THR A 78 11.04 3.16 -14.38
N ARG A 79 10.94 3.07 -15.70
CA ARG A 79 9.92 2.25 -16.36
C ARG A 79 9.98 0.78 -15.90
N LYS A 80 11.19 0.21 -15.81
CA LYS A 80 11.41 -1.15 -15.30
C LYS A 80 10.94 -1.28 -13.85
N GLY A 81 11.23 -0.29 -13.02
CA GLY A 81 10.77 -0.22 -11.64
C GLY A 81 9.24 -0.16 -11.52
N ARG A 82 8.57 0.64 -12.37
CA ARG A 82 7.10 0.72 -12.39
C ARG A 82 6.48 -0.63 -12.74
N ASN A 83 6.97 -1.32 -13.77
CA ASN A 83 6.47 -2.64 -14.14
C ASN A 83 6.66 -3.66 -13.01
N PHE A 84 7.83 -3.63 -12.36
CA PHE A 84 8.12 -4.50 -11.22
C PHE A 84 7.19 -4.20 -10.03
N ALA A 85 6.98 -2.92 -9.71
CA ALA A 85 6.07 -2.44 -8.68
C ALA A 85 4.62 -2.88 -8.93
N SER A 86 4.10 -2.71 -10.14
CA SER A 86 2.77 -3.18 -10.53
C SER A 86 2.65 -4.70 -10.43
N GLY A 87 3.68 -5.44 -10.84
CA GLY A 87 3.69 -6.91 -10.69
C GLY A 87 3.68 -7.36 -9.22
N LEU A 88 4.34 -6.62 -8.33
CA LEU A 88 4.29 -6.88 -6.88
C LEU A 88 2.90 -6.57 -6.31
N LEU A 89 2.29 -5.45 -6.70
CA LEU A 89 0.93 -5.09 -6.28
C LEU A 89 -0.09 -6.17 -6.65
N ASN A 90 -0.03 -6.71 -7.87
CA ASN A 90 -0.93 -7.77 -8.31
C ASN A 90 -0.80 -9.02 -7.42
N LYS A 91 0.44 -9.47 -7.16
CA LYS A 91 0.69 -10.62 -6.26
C LYS A 91 0.20 -10.37 -4.83
N PHE A 92 0.33 -9.13 -4.35
CA PHE A 92 -0.22 -8.73 -3.05
C PHE A 92 -1.74 -8.74 -3.05
N SER A 93 -2.38 -8.30 -4.15
CA SER A 93 -3.83 -8.34 -4.32
C SER A 93 -4.34 -9.78 -4.21
N ASP A 94 -3.69 -10.74 -4.88
CA ASP A 94 -4.09 -12.14 -4.81
C ASP A 94 -4.09 -12.69 -3.37
N ILE A 95 -3.08 -12.30 -2.58
CA ILE A 95 -2.99 -12.67 -1.16
C ILE A 95 -4.08 -11.98 -0.34
N LEU A 96 -4.30 -10.68 -0.59
CA LEU A 96 -5.31 -9.90 0.11
C LEU A 96 -6.72 -10.42 -0.19
N ASP A 97 -7.00 -10.85 -1.41
CA ASP A 97 -8.30 -11.41 -1.80
C ASP A 97 -8.68 -12.61 -0.93
N VAL A 98 -7.72 -13.50 -0.64
CA VAL A 98 -7.95 -14.63 0.28
C VAL A 98 -8.36 -14.15 1.67
N ALA A 99 -7.68 -13.12 2.19
CA ALA A 99 -7.96 -12.57 3.51
C ALA A 99 -9.26 -11.71 3.54
N VAL A 100 -9.58 -11.05 2.43
CA VAL A 100 -10.71 -10.13 2.30
C VAL A 100 -12.02 -10.90 2.09
N ARG A 101 -12.01 -12.01 1.34
CA ARG A 101 -13.21 -12.85 1.10
C ARG A 101 -13.94 -13.25 2.38
N GLN A 102 -13.21 -13.50 3.47
CA GLN A 102 -13.80 -13.85 4.77
C GLN A 102 -14.57 -12.71 5.43
N LYS A 103 -14.35 -11.46 4.99
CA LYS A 103 -14.97 -10.26 5.54
C LYS A 103 -16.05 -9.69 4.62
N ILE A 104 -16.27 -10.28 3.45
CA ILE A 104 -17.30 -9.85 2.52
C ILE A 104 -18.63 -10.43 2.96
N THR A 105 -19.63 -9.57 3.17
CA THR A 105 -21.03 -9.96 3.32
C THR A 105 -21.79 -9.66 2.02
N LYS A 106 -22.88 -10.37 1.75
CA LYS A 106 -23.75 -10.06 0.61
C LYS A 106 -24.96 -9.25 1.06
N CYS A 107 -25.31 -8.23 0.29
CA CYS A 107 -26.53 -7.48 0.51
C CYS A 107 -27.74 -8.41 0.42
N SER A 108 -28.63 -8.39 1.41
CA SER A 108 -29.83 -9.23 1.43
C SER A 108 -30.86 -8.87 0.34
N HIS A 109 -30.75 -7.69 -0.29
CA HIS A 109 -31.65 -7.26 -1.38
C HIS A 109 -31.04 -7.47 -2.78
N CYS A 110 -29.98 -6.74 -3.11
CA CYS A 110 -29.40 -6.76 -4.46
C CYS A 110 -28.28 -7.80 -4.66
N GLY A 111 -27.85 -8.48 -3.59
CA GLY A 111 -26.83 -9.53 -3.66
C GLY A 111 -25.38 -9.05 -3.84
N CYS A 112 -25.12 -7.74 -3.92
CA CYS A 112 -23.76 -7.23 -4.09
C CYS A 112 -22.86 -7.52 -2.89
N GLU A 113 -21.55 -7.61 -3.13
CA GLU A 113 -20.52 -7.85 -2.13
C GLU A 113 -20.21 -6.55 -1.36
N ILE A 114 -20.25 -6.64 -0.03
CA ILE A 114 -20.01 -5.53 0.89
C ILE A 114 -18.75 -5.86 1.68
N TYR A 115 -17.67 -5.13 1.42
CA TYR A 115 -16.43 -5.27 2.16
C TYR A 115 -16.45 -4.47 3.48
N ARG A 116 -17.00 -3.26 3.46
CA ARG A 116 -17.14 -2.34 4.61
C ARG A 116 -18.35 -1.44 4.41
N GLY A 117 -18.86 -0.86 5.50
CA GLY A 117 -19.94 0.13 5.43
C GLY A 117 -21.33 -0.47 5.22
N GLU A 118 -21.57 -1.69 5.70
CA GLU A 118 -22.90 -2.30 5.61
C GLU A 118 -23.93 -1.53 6.42
N TYR A 119 -25.10 -1.31 5.81
CA TYR A 119 -26.29 -0.81 6.47
C TYR A 119 -27.02 -1.99 7.13
N ARG A 120 -27.02 -2.04 8.46
CA ARG A 120 -27.67 -3.10 9.22
C ARG A 120 -29.08 -2.70 9.62
N GLN A 121 -30.06 -3.58 9.41
CA GLN A 121 -31.43 -3.36 9.87
C GLN A 121 -32.07 -4.65 10.37
N LYS A 122 -32.85 -4.54 11.45
CA LYS A 122 -33.66 -5.64 11.97
C LYS A 122 -34.98 -5.72 11.22
N ILE A 123 -35.23 -6.82 10.52
CA ILE A 123 -36.47 -7.11 9.78
C ILE A 123 -36.96 -8.49 10.22
N ARG A 124 -38.23 -8.60 10.63
CA ARG A 124 -38.86 -9.86 11.09
C ARG A 124 -38.00 -10.62 12.13
N GLY A 125 -37.42 -9.88 13.07
CA GLY A 125 -36.61 -10.43 14.16
C GLY A 125 -35.14 -10.73 13.85
N ARG A 126 -34.70 -10.70 12.58
CA ARG A 126 -33.31 -10.97 12.17
C ARG A 126 -32.58 -9.69 11.77
N ILE A 127 -31.29 -9.59 12.09
CA ILE A 127 -30.42 -8.52 11.59
C ILE A 127 -29.98 -8.91 10.18
N LEU A 128 -30.28 -8.06 9.20
CA LEU A 128 -29.88 -8.21 7.81
C LEU A 128 -28.89 -7.11 7.42
N ASN A 129 -28.01 -7.44 6.46
CA ASN A 129 -26.98 -6.53 5.96
C ASN A 129 -27.35 -6.03 4.56
N PHE A 130 -27.25 -4.73 4.34
CA PHE A 130 -27.55 -4.09 3.07
C PHE A 130 -26.40 -3.20 2.62
N CYS A 131 -26.22 -3.04 1.31
CA CYS A 131 -25.18 -2.14 0.81
C CYS A 131 -25.54 -0.66 0.99
N CYS A 132 -26.83 -0.34 1.13
CA CYS A 132 -27.32 1.01 1.36
C CYS A 132 -28.72 1.02 2.01
N ALA A 133 -29.15 2.19 2.48
CA ALA A 133 -30.48 2.38 3.07
C ALA A 133 -31.61 2.10 2.06
N SER A 134 -31.42 2.40 0.78
CA SER A 134 -32.41 2.13 -0.27
C SER A 134 -32.65 0.63 -0.44
N CYS A 135 -31.60 -0.19 -0.43
CA CYS A 135 -31.75 -1.65 -0.47
C CYS A 135 -32.51 -2.19 0.75
N ALA A 136 -32.30 -1.62 1.93
CA ALA A 136 -33.06 -2.00 3.13
C ALA A 136 -34.55 -1.62 3.03
N LYS A 137 -34.87 -0.48 2.43
CA LYS A 137 -36.26 -0.06 2.17
C LYS A 137 -36.94 -0.97 1.15
N SER A 138 -36.27 -1.28 0.04
CA SER A 138 -36.81 -2.11 -1.05
C SER A 138 -36.92 -3.61 -0.72
N PHE A 139 -36.28 -4.08 0.36
CA PHE A 139 -36.39 -5.46 0.81
C PHE A 139 -37.67 -5.74 1.63
N ARG A 140 -38.35 -4.70 2.11
CA ARG A 140 -39.50 -4.81 3.02
C ARG A 140 -40.75 -5.31 2.33
#